data_AF-A0A958PYC9-F1
#
_entry.id   AF-A0A958PYC9-F1
#
_cell.length_a   1.000
_cell.length_b   1.000
_cell.length_c   1.000
_cell.angle_alpha   90.00
_cell.angle_beta   90.00
_cell.angle_gamma   90.00
#
_symmetry.space_group_name_H-M   'P 1'
#
loop_
_entity.id
_entity.type
_entity.pdbx_description
1 polymer ?
#
loop_
_entity_poly.entity_id
_entity_poly.type
_entity_poly.pdbx_seq_one_letter_code
_entity_poly.pdbx_strand_id
1 'polypeptide(L)' 'MSSRVIVALDGMSREQSLQMARSLRGRVWGYKVNDLLIESGVDVIRELAELGGVFADPKLY' A
#
# COMPACT_ATOMS: atom_id res chain seq x y z
N MET A 1 0.35 3.18 -18.73
CA MET A 1 -1.07 3.10 -18.31
C MET A 1 -1.13 2.33 -17.01
N SER A 2 -1.80 2.87 -16.00
CA SER A 2 -2.05 2.18 -14.72
C SER A 2 -3.18 1.16 -14.89
N SER A 3 -2.96 -0.08 -14.45
CA SER A 3 -4.00 -1.13 -14.47
C SER A 3 -5.03 -0.90 -13.35
N ARG A 4 -6.25 -1.45 -13.49
CA ARG A 4 -7.30 -1.40 -12.45
C ARG A 4 -7.07 -2.42 -11.31
N VAL A 5 -5.81 -2.65 -10.96
CA VAL A 5 -5.39 -3.63 -9.94
C VAL A 5 -4.97 -2.89 -8.69
N ILE A 6 -5.44 -3.37 -7.54
CA ILE A 6 -4.94 -2.99 -6.22
C ILE A 6 -4.10 -4.16 -5.69
N VAL A 7 -2.87 -3.89 -5.26
CA VAL A 7 -1.97 -4.91 -4.71
C VAL A 7 -2.07 -4.93 -3.21
N ALA A 8 -2.41 -6.10 -2.66
CA ALA A 8 -2.43 -6.33 -1.22
C ALA A 8 -1.00 -6.49 -0.68
N LEU A 9 -0.66 -5.70 0.35
CA LEU A 9 0.65 -5.73 1.00
C LEU A 9 0.62 -6.46 2.35
N ASP A 10 -0.39 -7.32 2.59
CA ASP A 10 -0.55 -8.07 3.83
C ASP A 10 0.65 -8.98 4.09
N GLY A 11 1.09 -9.06 5.34
CA GLY A 11 2.20 -9.90 5.80
C GLY A 11 3.59 -9.42 5.38
N MET A 12 3.69 -8.22 4.80
CA MET A 12 4.96 -7.62 4.41
C MET A 12 5.43 -6.60 5.45
N SER A 13 6.74 -6.56 5.71
CA SER A 13 7.31 -5.47 6.51
C SER A 13 7.17 -4.14 5.78
N ARG A 14 7.17 -3.01 6.50
CA ARG A 14 7.15 -1.66 5.90
C ARG A 14 8.18 -1.47 4.80
N GLU A 15 9.40 -1.97 4.99
CA GLU A 15 10.46 -1.88 3.99
C GLU A 15 10.12 -2.68 2.73
N GLN A 16 9.66 -3.93 2.88
CA GLN A 16 9.24 -4.77 1.76
C GLN A 16 8.05 -4.16 1.01
N SER A 17 7.07 -3.63 1.74
CA SER A 17 5.89 -2.94 1.21
C SER A 17 6.29 -1.73 0.35
N LEU A 18 7.18 -0.87 0.85
CA LEU A 18 7.68 0.29 0.11
C LEU A 18 8.52 -0.11 -1.09
N GLN A 19 9.36 -1.14 -0.98
CA GLN A 19 10.14 -1.67 -2.09
C GLN A 19 9.24 -2.20 -3.21
N MET A 20 8.21 -2.98 -2.86
CA MET A 20 7.20 -3.48 -3.79
C MET A 20 6.43 -2.33 -4.44
N ALA A 21 6.02 -1.33 -3.66
CA ALA A 21 5.31 -0.17 -4.21
C ALA A 21 6.17 0.59 -5.22
N ARG A 22 7.46 0.82 -4.92
CA ARG A 22 8.38 1.48 -5.85
C ARG A 22 8.55 0.71 -7.17
N SER A 23 8.62 -0.62 -7.13
CA SER A 23 8.78 -1.44 -8.35
C SER A 23 7.51 -1.45 -9.23
N LEU A 24 6.34 -1.26 -8.62
CA LEU A 24 5.03 -1.26 -9.29
C LEU A 24 4.51 0.13 -9.66
N ARG A 25 5.24 1.20 -9.32
CA ARG A 25 4.83 2.59 -9.56
C ARG A 25 4.40 2.81 -11.01
N GLY A 26 3.18 3.33 -11.19
CA GLY A 26 2.58 3.60 -12.51
C GLY A 26 2.07 2.37 -13.27
N ARG A 27 2.17 1.16 -12.71
CA ARG A 27 1.68 -0.10 -13.30
C ARG A 27 0.36 -0.58 -12.70
N VAL A 28 0.10 -0.22 -11.45
CA VAL A 28 -1.12 -0.58 -10.69
C VAL A 28 -1.90 0.67 -10.30
N TRP A 29 -3.15 0.52 -9.88
CA TRP A 29 -3.93 1.62 -9.34
C TRP A 29 -3.37 2.05 -7.98
N GLY A 30 -3.04 1.07 -7.14
CA GLY A 30 -2.59 1.35 -5.78
C GLY A 30 -2.40 0.11 -4.92
N TYR A 31 -2.35 0.34 -3.62
CA TYR A 31 -1.93 -0.64 -2.63
C TYR A 31 -2.94 -0.74 -1.50
N LYS A 32 -3.28 -1.96 -1.08
CA LYS A 32 -4.10 -2.20 0.11
C LYS A 32 -3.19 -2.40 1.32
N VAL A 33 -3.51 -1.69 2.41
CA VAL A 33 -2.84 -1.83 3.71
C VAL A 33 -3.83 -2.28 4.78
N ASN A 34 -3.40 -3.21 5.64
CA ASN A 34 -4.18 -3.71 6.77
C ASN A 34 -3.30 -3.76 8.03
N ASP A 35 -2.61 -4.88 8.27
CA ASP A 35 -1.59 -5.06 9.30
C ASP A 35 -0.57 -3.92 9.32
N LEU A 36 -0.08 -3.51 8.14
CA LEU A 36 0.87 -2.41 7.99
C LEU A 36 0.35 -1.08 8.54
N LEU A 37 -0.96 -0.82 8.45
CA LEU A 37 -1.60 0.37 9.01
C LEU A 37 -1.67 0.31 10.53
N ILE A 38 -1.84 -0.88 11.10
CA ILE A 38 -1.88 -1.12 12.55
C ILE A 38 -0.47 -0.97 13.14
N GLU A 39 0.54 -1.53 12.48
CA GLU A 39 1.93 -1.55 12.96
C GLU A 39 2.65 -0.21 12.77
N SER A 40 2.50 0.42 11.60
CA SER A 40 3.23 1.64 11.23
C SER A 40 2.41 2.92 11.39
N GLY A 41 1.13 2.80 11.77
CA GLY A 41 0.21 3.93 11.83
C GLY A 41 -0.04 4.57 10.46
N VAL A 42 -0.54 5.80 10.48
CA VAL A 42 -0.95 6.53 9.27
C VAL A 42 0.21 7.02 8.41
N ASP A 43 1.45 6.99 8.90
CA ASP A 43 2.62 7.48 8.16
C ASP A 43 2.86 6.67 6.88
N VAL A 44 2.60 5.36 6.93
CA VAL A 44 2.75 4.48 5.76
C VAL A 44 1.80 4.83 4.63
N ILE A 45 0.65 5.44 4.93
CA ILE A 45 -0.29 5.93 3.90
C ILE A 45 0.37 7.07 3.12
N ARG A 46 1.02 8.02 3.80
CA ARG A 46 1.65 9.17 3.14
C ARG A 46 2.76 8.72 2.18
N GLU A 47 3.60 7.79 2.61
CA GLU A 47 4.69 7.26 1.79
C GLU A 47 4.18 6.48 0.57
N LEU A 48 3.14 5.65 0.74
CA LEU A 48 2.54 4.89 -0.36
C LEU A 48 1.76 5.78 -1.34
N ALA A 49 1.15 6.86 -0.86
CA ALA A 49 0.40 7.81 -1.68
C ALA A 49 1.26 8.52 -2.75
N GLU A 50 2.58 8.62 -2.53
CA GLU A 50 3.52 9.13 -3.54
C GLU A 50 3.77 8.15 -4.70
N LEU A 51 3.42 6.87 -4.51
CA LEU A 51 3.69 5.75 -5.42
C LEU A 51 2.43 5.25 -6.14
N GLY A 52 1.24 5.44 -5.56
CA GLY A 52 -0.05 5.07 -6.13
C GLY A 52 -1.21 5.34 -5.18
N GLY A 53 -2.43 4.93 -5.54
CA GLY A 53 -3.57 4.97 -4.63
C GLY A 53 -3.35 4.11 -3.38
N VAL A 54 -4.00 4.46 -2.28
CA VAL A 54 -3.94 3.67 -1.04
C VAL A 54 -5.35 3.29 -0.62
N PHE A 55 -5.57 2.00 -0.39
CA PHE A 55 -6.80 1.45 0.14
C PHE A 55 -6.54 0.93 1.57
N ALA A 56 -6.99 1.69 2.57
CA ALA A 56 -6.89 1.29 3.97
C ALA A 56 -8.03 0.32 4.29
N ASP A 57 -7.68 -0.91 4.67
CA ASP A 57 -8.62 -1.99 4.98
C ASP A 57 -8.44 -2.54 6.42
N PRO A 58 -8.57 -1.70 7.46
CA PRO A 58 -8.48 -2.13 8.86
C PRO A 58 -9.68 -2.95 9.34
N LYS A 59 -10.69 -3.20 8.48
CA LYS A 59 -11.95 -3.88 8.83
C LYS A 59 -12.65 -3.28 10.06
N LEU A 60 -12.74 -1.94 10.12
CA LEU A 60 -13.50 -1.24 11.17
C LEU A 60 -15.00 -1.55 11.02
N TYR A 61 -15.65 -1.78 12.16
CA TYR A 61 -17.08 -2.12 12.29
C TYR A 61 -17.92 -0.92 12.72
#